data_AF-A0A1J4L1H9-F1
#
_entry.id   AF-A0A1J4L1H9-F1
#
_cell.length_a   1.000
_cell.length_b   1.000
_cell.length_c   1.000
_cell.angle_alpha   90.00
_cell.angle_beta   90.00
_cell.angle_gamma   90.00
#
_symmetry.space_group_name_H-M   'P 1'
#
loop_
_entity.id
_entity.type
_entity.pdbx_description
1 polymer ?
#
loop_
_entity_poly.entity_id
_entity_poly.type
_entity_poly.pdbx_seq_one_letter_code
_entity_poly.pdbx_strand_id
1 'polypeptide(L)'
;MSLQNPIMNPPSSDTLISDMWVIAKGLMGSGEAREKYSASWTKFGTKLAVLVNSQASESYDACAKVVEQINKVAEIHKTLSISEKRSAEDFRDIIERYYVVFRANKHYQECKAAYARAGENLENAKKKEMIESLKAGNPKNKAKLEFNVQKAKEDKIAALERLKQSVRDMLQARQKYNAFKIKRLVSGWTRYGEAMKVACEAEAATFDALRSEISQLRESGGAGGQAADQIEGELEKHNAENPPPQAQTGAEDDQIKANPQFDGFD
;
A
#
# COMPACT_ATOMS: atom_id res chain seq x y z
N MET A 1 40.45 18.75 3.35
CA MET A 1 39.46 17.90 2.65
C MET A 1 38.16 17.95 3.43
N SER A 2 37.20 18.75 2.97
CA SER A 2 35.89 18.91 3.61
C SER A 2 34.94 17.85 3.05
N LEU A 3 34.46 16.95 3.91
CA LEU A 3 33.44 15.96 3.57
C LEU A 3 32.09 16.70 3.50
N GLN A 4 31.73 17.14 2.29
CA GLN A 4 30.35 17.51 1.99
C GLN A 4 29.51 16.22 1.95
N ASN A 5 28.80 15.95 3.04
CA ASN A 5 27.71 14.99 2.99
C ASN A 5 26.66 15.50 2.00
N PRO A 6 26.29 14.72 0.98
CA PRO A 6 25.23 15.10 0.08
C PRO A 6 23.94 15.20 0.88
N ILE A 7 23.36 16.40 0.90
CA ILE A 7 22.00 16.62 1.38
C ILE A 7 21.11 15.87 0.40
N MET A 8 20.79 14.61 0.71
CA MET A 8 19.76 13.89 -0.02
C MET A 8 18.46 14.65 0.18
N ASN A 9 18.01 15.31 -0.88
CA ASN A 9 16.67 15.87 -0.93
C ASN A 9 15.69 14.73 -0.62
N PRO A 10 14.82 14.87 0.39
CA PRO A 10 13.85 13.84 0.69
C PRO A 10 12.99 13.59 -0.57
N PRO A 11 12.67 12.34 -0.91
CA PRO A 11 11.75 12.05 -2.01
C PRO A 11 10.47 12.87 -1.81
N SER A 12 9.90 13.37 -2.91
CA SER A 12 8.64 14.10 -2.83
C SER A 12 7.60 13.22 -2.12
N SER A 13 6.72 13.84 -1.36
CA SER A 13 5.60 13.17 -0.68
C SER A 13 4.86 12.19 -1.59
N ASP A 14 4.85 12.49 -2.88
CA ASP A 14 4.09 11.82 -3.91
C ASP A 14 4.76 10.50 -4.30
N THR A 15 6.09 10.40 -4.27
CA THR A 15 6.81 9.14 -4.54
C THR A 15 6.50 8.08 -3.49
N LEU A 16 6.58 8.42 -2.20
CA LEU A 16 6.40 7.42 -1.13
C LEU A 16 4.94 6.93 -1.02
N ILE A 17 3.96 7.80 -1.28
CA ILE A 17 2.56 7.39 -1.36
C ILE A 17 2.32 6.52 -2.58
N SER A 18 2.91 6.89 -3.72
CA SER A 18 2.84 6.11 -4.95
C SER A 18 3.36 4.69 -4.73
N ASP A 19 4.52 4.54 -4.09
CA ASP A 19 5.10 3.22 -3.79
C ASP A 19 4.18 2.37 -2.92
N MET A 20 3.59 2.96 -1.86
CA MET A 20 2.64 2.26 -1.00
C MET A 20 1.37 1.85 -1.76
N TRP A 21 0.92 2.67 -2.70
CA TRP A 21 -0.23 2.37 -3.52
C TRP A 21 0.04 1.20 -4.47
N VAL A 22 1.23 1.17 -5.09
CA VAL A 22 1.69 0.06 -5.93
C VAL A 22 1.73 -1.24 -5.13
N ILE A 23 2.31 -1.22 -3.92
CA ILE A 23 2.38 -2.39 -3.04
C ILE A 23 0.97 -2.87 -2.65
N ALA A 24 0.10 -1.98 -2.20
CA ALA A 24 -1.27 -2.32 -1.81
C ALA A 24 -2.05 -2.93 -2.99
N LYS A 25 -1.93 -2.33 -4.19
CA LYS A 25 -2.57 -2.85 -5.40
C LYS A 25 -2.01 -4.21 -5.80
N GLY A 26 -0.69 -4.39 -5.75
CA GLY A 26 -0.03 -5.66 -6.06
C GLY A 26 -0.50 -6.79 -5.16
N LEU A 27 -0.56 -6.55 -3.85
CA LEU A 27 -1.06 -7.54 -2.89
C LEU A 27 -2.55 -7.84 -3.04
N MET A 28 -3.37 -6.83 -3.35
CA MET A 28 -4.78 -7.04 -3.64
C MET A 28 -4.96 -7.91 -4.90
N GLY A 29 -4.23 -7.59 -5.97
CA GLY A 29 -4.24 -8.37 -7.21
C GLY A 29 -3.75 -9.81 -7.02
N SER A 30 -2.69 -10.00 -6.22
CA SER A 30 -2.21 -11.34 -5.83
C SER A 30 -3.30 -12.13 -5.10
N GLY A 31 -3.96 -11.49 -4.12
CA GLY A 31 -5.04 -12.12 -3.38
C GLY A 31 -6.22 -12.52 -4.28
N GLU A 32 -6.64 -11.65 -5.20
CA GLU A 32 -7.68 -11.97 -6.18
C GLU A 32 -7.27 -13.13 -7.12
N ALA A 33 -6.01 -13.16 -7.54
CA ALA A 33 -5.49 -14.25 -8.38
C ALA A 33 -5.48 -15.58 -7.62
N ARG A 34 -5.03 -15.61 -6.37
CA ARG A 34 -5.05 -16.81 -5.52
C ARG A 34 -6.44 -17.31 -5.21
N GLU A 35 -7.41 -16.42 -5.03
CA GLU A 35 -8.81 -16.81 -4.82
C GLU A 35 -9.37 -17.53 -6.06
N LYS A 36 -9.08 -17.02 -7.27
CA LYS A 36 -9.45 -17.70 -8.52
C LYS A 36 -8.74 -19.04 -8.68
N TYR A 37 -7.46 -19.11 -8.30
CA TYR A 37 -6.68 -20.34 -8.36
C TYR A 37 -7.21 -21.40 -7.39
N SER A 38 -7.54 -21.01 -6.16
CA SER A 38 -8.23 -21.84 -5.16
C SER A 38 -9.55 -22.41 -5.71
N ALA A 39 -10.41 -21.56 -6.28
CA ALA A 39 -11.67 -21.99 -6.87
C ALA A 39 -11.47 -23.00 -8.02
N SER A 40 -10.39 -22.85 -8.79
CA SER A 40 -10.05 -23.78 -9.88
C SER A 40 -9.68 -25.16 -9.35
N TRP A 41 -8.91 -25.24 -8.27
CA TRP A 41 -8.60 -26.50 -7.58
C TRP A 41 -9.85 -27.20 -7.02
N THR A 42 -10.75 -26.46 -6.38
CA THR A 42 -12.02 -27.04 -5.90
C THR A 42 -12.85 -27.58 -7.07
N LYS A 43 -12.91 -26.86 -8.18
CA LYS A 43 -13.61 -27.30 -9.39
C LYS A 43 -12.96 -28.53 -9.99
N PHE A 44 -11.63 -28.60 -10.01
CA PHE A 44 -10.88 -29.76 -10.47
C PHE A 44 -11.19 -31.00 -9.62
N GLY A 45 -11.05 -30.90 -8.29
CA GLY A 45 -11.36 -32.01 -7.38
C GLY A 45 -12.80 -32.50 -7.51
N THR A 46 -13.76 -31.57 -7.66
CA THR A 46 -15.18 -31.93 -7.88
C THR A 46 -15.38 -32.68 -9.19
N LYS A 47 -14.77 -32.21 -10.29
CA LYS A 47 -14.87 -32.87 -11.60
C LYS A 47 -14.22 -34.24 -11.59
N LEU A 48 -13.07 -34.38 -10.93
CA LEU A 48 -12.38 -35.66 -10.80
C LEU A 48 -13.24 -36.67 -10.04
N ALA A 49 -13.84 -36.28 -8.93
CA ALA A 49 -14.75 -37.14 -8.17
C ALA A 49 -15.94 -37.63 -9.03
N VAL A 50 -16.55 -36.72 -9.80
CA VAL A 50 -17.65 -37.07 -10.72
C VAL A 50 -17.18 -38.03 -11.82
N LEU A 51 -16.02 -37.78 -12.41
CA LEU A 51 -15.46 -38.63 -13.45
C LEU A 51 -15.22 -40.04 -12.92
N VAL A 52 -14.52 -40.19 -11.80
CA VAL A 52 -14.21 -41.50 -11.21
C VAL A 52 -15.47 -42.23 -10.79
N ASN A 53 -16.43 -41.56 -10.16
CA ASN A 53 -17.70 -42.19 -9.81
C ASN A 53 -18.47 -42.71 -11.04
N SER A 54 -18.33 -42.03 -12.20
CA SER A 54 -19.02 -42.42 -13.44
C SER A 54 -18.32 -43.50 -14.26
N GLN A 55 -16.98 -43.52 -14.26
CA GLN A 55 -16.18 -44.38 -15.14
C GLN A 55 -15.50 -45.54 -14.41
N ALA A 56 -15.22 -45.40 -13.11
CA ALA A 56 -14.45 -46.34 -12.30
C ALA A 56 -14.91 -46.29 -10.82
N SER A 57 -16.20 -46.56 -10.60
CA SER A 57 -16.85 -46.45 -9.27
C SER A 57 -16.18 -47.29 -8.18
N GLU A 58 -15.58 -48.42 -8.55
CA GLU A 58 -14.80 -49.30 -7.70
C GLU A 58 -13.52 -48.66 -7.16
N SER A 59 -13.02 -47.62 -7.83
CA SER A 59 -11.85 -46.83 -7.42
C SER A 59 -12.23 -45.54 -6.69
N TYR A 60 -13.53 -45.28 -6.46
CA TYR A 60 -14.03 -44.03 -5.90
C TYR A 60 -13.43 -43.74 -4.52
N ASP A 61 -13.45 -44.70 -3.60
CA ASP A 61 -12.94 -44.51 -2.23
C ASP A 61 -11.44 -44.19 -2.20
N ALA A 62 -10.67 -44.80 -3.12
CA ALA A 62 -9.25 -44.53 -3.25
C ALA A 62 -9.00 -43.15 -3.89
N CYS A 63 -9.78 -42.77 -4.89
CA CYS A 63 -9.71 -41.43 -5.49
C CYS A 63 -10.24 -40.32 -4.57
N ALA A 64 -11.13 -40.65 -3.62
CA ALA A 64 -11.68 -39.68 -2.67
C ALA A 64 -10.57 -39.05 -1.83
N LYS A 65 -9.52 -39.81 -1.49
CA LYS A 65 -8.33 -39.31 -0.78
C LYS A 65 -7.53 -38.31 -1.63
N VAL A 66 -7.37 -38.56 -2.93
CA VAL A 66 -6.75 -37.63 -3.87
C VAL A 66 -7.55 -36.32 -3.95
N VAL A 67 -8.87 -36.43 -4.07
CA VAL A 67 -9.78 -35.27 -4.10
C VAL A 67 -9.71 -34.49 -2.78
N GLU A 68 -9.57 -35.16 -1.64
CA GLU A 68 -9.35 -34.51 -0.35
C GLU A 68 -8.07 -33.68 -0.34
N GLN A 69 -6.94 -34.22 -0.82
CA GLN A 69 -5.67 -33.48 -0.91
C GLN A 69 -5.76 -32.30 -1.87
N ILE A 70 -6.44 -32.45 -3.01
CA ILE A 70 -6.72 -31.35 -3.95
C ILE A 70 -7.49 -30.21 -3.26
N ASN A 71 -8.51 -30.55 -2.46
CA ASN A 71 -9.28 -29.55 -1.73
C ASN A 71 -8.46 -28.88 -0.61
N LYS A 72 -7.48 -29.57 -0.01
CA LYS A 72 -6.53 -28.95 0.92
C LYS A 72 -5.64 -27.92 0.22
N VAL A 73 -5.15 -28.20 -0.99
CA VAL A 73 -4.42 -27.22 -1.81
C VAL A 73 -5.29 -25.98 -2.06
N ALA A 74 -6.56 -26.19 -2.43
CA ALA A 74 -7.51 -25.09 -2.61
C ALA A 74 -7.64 -24.21 -1.35
N GLU A 75 -7.80 -24.83 -0.18
CA GLU A 75 -7.99 -24.10 1.08
C GLU A 75 -6.73 -23.34 1.53
N ILE A 76 -5.53 -23.88 1.25
CA ILE A 76 -4.25 -23.18 1.50
C ILE A 76 -4.20 -21.88 0.70
N HIS A 77 -4.46 -21.93 -0.61
CA HIS A 77 -4.45 -20.75 -1.47
C HIS A 77 -5.54 -19.75 -1.08
N LYS A 78 -6.71 -20.23 -0.66
CA LYS A 78 -7.78 -19.37 -0.13
C LYS A 78 -7.33 -18.63 1.12
N THR A 79 -6.76 -19.34 2.09
CA THR A 79 -6.27 -18.74 3.34
C THR A 79 -5.18 -17.69 3.08
N LEU A 80 -4.26 -17.99 2.17
CA LEU A 80 -3.22 -17.04 1.78
C LEU A 80 -3.80 -15.82 1.05
N SER A 81 -4.80 -15.99 0.19
CA SER A 81 -5.49 -14.87 -0.47
C SER A 81 -6.10 -13.87 0.53
N ILE A 82 -6.72 -14.38 1.61
CA ILE A 82 -7.32 -13.55 2.66
C ILE A 82 -6.24 -12.73 3.38
N SER A 83 -5.09 -13.37 3.63
CA SER A 83 -3.96 -12.74 4.30
C SER A 83 -3.32 -11.65 3.44
N GLU A 84 -3.17 -11.89 2.14
CA GLU A 84 -2.68 -10.91 1.16
C GLU A 84 -3.59 -9.69 1.07
N LYS A 85 -4.91 -9.90 0.93
CA LYS A 85 -5.90 -8.81 0.90
C LYS A 85 -5.87 -8.01 2.21
N ARG A 86 -5.73 -8.67 3.36
CA ARG A 86 -5.65 -7.99 4.66
C ARG A 86 -4.36 -7.18 4.80
N SER A 87 -3.24 -7.66 4.30
CA SER A 87 -2.00 -6.89 4.26
C SER A 87 -2.08 -5.70 3.28
N ALA A 88 -2.77 -5.85 2.14
CA ALA A 88 -3.06 -4.75 1.23
C ALA A 88 -3.86 -3.62 1.92
N GLU A 89 -4.89 -3.96 2.70
CA GLU A 89 -5.65 -3.00 3.50
C GLU A 89 -4.76 -2.25 4.51
N ASP A 90 -3.86 -2.95 5.18
CA ASP A 90 -2.93 -2.33 6.12
C ASP A 90 -2.03 -1.27 5.44
N PHE A 91 -1.56 -1.52 4.22
CA PHE A 91 -0.77 -0.55 3.47
C PHE A 91 -1.62 0.61 2.93
N ARG A 92 -2.87 0.34 2.53
CA ARG A 92 -3.83 1.40 2.17
C ARG A 92 -4.12 2.34 3.34
N ASP A 93 -4.21 1.79 4.55
CA ASP A 93 -4.37 2.53 5.81
C ASP A 93 -3.26 3.59 6.01
N ILE A 94 -2.03 3.30 5.56
CA ILE A 94 -0.89 4.23 5.58
C ILE A 94 -1.11 5.38 4.60
N ILE A 95 -1.61 5.09 3.41
CA ILE A 95 -1.92 6.10 2.38
C ILE A 95 -3.01 7.04 2.90
N GLU A 96 -4.11 6.47 3.42
CA GLU A 96 -5.24 7.26 3.90
C GLU A 96 -4.85 8.18 5.06
N ARG A 97 -4.03 7.70 6.00
CA ARG A 97 -3.58 8.53 7.13
C ARG A 97 -2.53 9.57 6.74
N TYR A 98 -1.83 9.40 5.62
CA TYR A 98 -0.93 10.43 5.12
C TYR A 98 -1.67 11.74 4.82
N TYR A 99 -2.91 11.68 4.34
CA TYR A 99 -3.72 12.89 4.05
C TYR A 99 -3.95 13.78 5.28
N VAL A 100 -3.87 13.24 6.50
CA VAL A 100 -3.91 14.05 7.73
C VAL A 100 -2.66 14.93 7.84
N VAL A 101 -1.47 14.37 7.56
CA VAL A 101 -0.21 15.10 7.54
C VAL A 101 -0.21 16.13 6.42
N PHE A 102 -0.69 15.75 5.23
CA PHE A 102 -0.81 16.65 4.09
C PHE A 102 -1.68 17.87 4.41
N ARG A 103 -2.86 17.68 5.01
CA ARG A 103 -3.73 18.79 5.43
C ARG A 103 -3.08 19.68 6.48
N ALA A 104 -2.39 19.12 7.47
CA ALA A 104 -1.67 19.90 8.47
C ALA A 104 -0.53 20.72 7.84
N ASN A 105 0.18 20.15 6.86
CA ASN A 105 1.21 20.83 6.10
C ASN A 105 0.63 21.98 5.25
N LYS A 106 -0.51 21.75 4.57
CA LYS A 106 -1.21 22.80 3.82
C LYS A 106 -1.60 23.97 4.73
N HIS A 107 -2.19 23.67 5.89
CA HIS A 107 -2.56 24.70 6.86
C HIS A 107 -1.34 25.48 7.39
N TYR A 108 -0.22 24.81 7.62
CA TYR A 108 1.05 25.47 7.95
C TYR A 108 1.50 26.44 6.84
N GLN A 109 1.43 26.04 5.57
CA GLN A 109 1.80 26.92 4.45
C GLN A 109 0.87 28.14 4.36
N GLU A 110 -0.42 27.97 4.59
CA GLU A 110 -1.40 29.06 4.64
C GLU A 110 -1.07 30.06 5.78
N CYS A 111 -0.78 29.56 6.97
CA CYS A 111 -0.37 30.38 8.12
C CYS A 111 0.96 31.10 7.87
N LYS A 112 1.91 30.44 7.21
CA LYS A 112 3.20 31.03 6.82
C LYS A 112 3.00 32.19 5.83
N ALA A 113 2.16 31.99 4.82
CA ALA A 113 1.81 33.03 3.86
C ALA A 113 1.02 34.19 4.52
N ALA A 114 0.14 33.90 5.48
CA ALA A 114 -0.57 34.93 6.24
C ALA A 114 0.37 35.78 7.11
N TYR A 115 1.35 35.15 7.77
CA TYR A 115 2.37 35.87 8.53
C TYR A 115 3.24 36.76 7.65
N ALA A 116 3.66 36.28 6.48
CA ALA A 116 4.39 37.08 5.50
C ALA A 116 3.59 38.32 5.06
N ARG A 117 2.32 38.14 4.67
CA ARG A 117 1.41 39.25 4.32
C ARG A 117 1.20 40.25 5.46
N ALA A 118 1.06 39.78 6.70
CA ALA A 118 0.98 40.67 7.86
C ALA A 118 2.28 41.47 8.08
N GLY A 119 3.43 40.87 7.78
CA GLY A 119 4.73 41.55 7.76
C GLY A 119 4.79 42.68 6.73
N GLU A 120 4.36 42.41 5.50
CA GLU A 120 4.29 43.42 4.43
C GLU A 120 3.32 44.54 4.76
N ASN A 121 2.15 44.22 5.30
CA ASN A 121 1.15 45.21 5.72
C ASN A 121 1.70 46.16 6.81
N LEU A 122 2.45 45.63 7.78
CA LEU A 122 3.11 46.43 8.81
C LEU A 122 4.16 47.37 8.20
N GLU A 123 5.01 46.87 7.30
CA GLU A 123 6.00 47.71 6.62
C GLU A 123 5.35 48.80 5.76
N ASN A 124 4.26 48.48 5.05
CA ASN A 124 3.50 49.46 4.28
C ASN A 124 2.82 50.51 5.18
N ALA A 125 2.31 50.12 6.34
CA ALA A 125 1.72 51.06 7.31
C ALA A 125 2.79 52.04 7.86
N LYS A 126 3.96 51.52 8.24
CA LYS A 126 5.11 52.36 8.69
C LYS A 126 5.60 53.31 7.59
N LYS A 127 5.71 52.84 6.34
CA LYS A 127 6.10 53.70 5.20
C LYS A 127 5.11 54.84 4.99
N LYS A 128 3.80 54.56 5.07
CA LYS A 128 2.76 55.59 4.96
C LYS A 128 2.84 56.62 6.09
N GLU A 129 3.07 56.17 7.32
CA GLU A 129 3.29 57.04 8.48
C GLU A 129 4.52 57.96 8.27
N MET A 130 5.64 57.40 7.81
CA MET A 130 6.89 58.14 7.54
C MET A 130 6.73 59.16 6.42
N ILE A 131 6.04 58.82 5.32
CA ILE A 131 5.82 59.75 4.21
C ILE A 131 4.95 60.93 4.66
N GLU A 132 3.92 60.68 5.47
CA GLU A 132 3.02 61.74 5.92
C GLU A 132 3.67 62.63 6.99
N SER A 133 4.58 62.10 7.82
CA SER A 133 5.33 62.90 8.80
C SER A 133 6.34 63.86 8.16
N LEU A 134 6.77 63.57 6.93
CA LEU A 134 7.64 64.46 6.12
C LEU A 134 6.87 65.57 5.40
N LYS A 135 5.53 65.47 5.28
CA LYS A 135 4.71 66.54 4.71
C LYS A 135 4.38 67.57 5.79
N ALA A 136 4.71 68.83 5.56
CA ALA A 136 4.45 69.91 6.51
C ALA A 136 2.94 70.03 6.81
N GLY A 137 2.56 69.85 8.08
CA GLY A 137 1.34 70.47 8.63
C GLY A 137 0.06 69.64 8.78
N ASN A 138 0.08 68.31 8.87
CA ASN A 138 -1.18 67.54 9.04
C ASN A 138 -1.32 66.74 10.36
N PRO A 139 -1.49 67.42 11.52
CA PRO A 139 -1.67 66.75 12.81
C PRO A 139 -2.96 65.90 12.90
N LYS A 140 -3.96 66.16 12.04
CA LYS A 140 -5.24 65.42 12.03
C LYS A 140 -5.11 63.96 11.58
N ASN A 141 -4.14 63.62 10.73
CA ASN A 141 -3.96 62.26 10.20
C ASN A 141 -3.01 61.40 11.04
N LYS A 142 -2.23 62.02 11.94
CA LYS A 142 -1.21 61.34 12.74
C LYS A 142 -1.80 60.24 13.61
N ALA A 143 -2.83 60.56 14.40
CA ALA A 143 -3.50 59.58 15.27
C ALA A 143 -4.08 58.38 14.49
N LYS A 144 -4.61 58.62 13.27
CA LYS A 144 -5.13 57.56 12.40
C LYS A 144 -4.02 56.66 11.86
N LEU A 145 -2.88 57.24 11.49
CA LEU A 145 -1.72 56.49 10.98
C LEU A 145 -1.04 55.68 12.09
N GLU A 146 -0.87 56.27 13.28
CA GLU A 146 -0.38 55.59 14.48
C GLU A 146 -1.30 54.41 14.85
N PHE A 147 -2.62 54.62 14.83
CA PHE A 147 -3.61 53.55 15.03
C PHE A 147 -3.47 52.43 13.99
N ASN A 148 -3.31 52.76 12.71
CA ASN A 148 -3.14 51.76 11.65
C ASN A 148 -1.85 50.95 11.80
N VAL A 149 -0.74 51.59 12.21
CA VAL A 149 0.52 50.92 12.50
C VAL A 149 0.37 50.00 13.71
N GLN A 150 -0.30 50.47 14.77
CA GLN A 150 -0.56 49.66 15.95
C GLN A 150 -1.43 48.44 15.63
N LYS A 151 -2.51 48.62 14.88
CA LYS A 151 -3.35 47.52 14.39
C LYS A 151 -2.55 46.51 13.55
N ALA A 152 -1.71 46.99 12.63
CA ALA A 152 -0.87 46.11 11.82
C ALA A 152 0.19 45.34 12.66
N LYS A 153 0.68 45.92 13.76
CA LYS A 153 1.54 45.20 14.72
C LYS A 153 0.77 44.09 15.42
N GLU A 154 -0.42 44.39 15.92
CA GLU A 154 -1.30 43.42 16.59
C GLU A 154 -1.68 42.27 15.65
N ASP A 155 -2.05 42.58 14.40
CA ASP A 155 -2.37 41.59 13.37
C ASP A 155 -1.16 40.68 13.07
N LYS A 156 0.06 41.24 13.02
CA LYS A 156 1.30 40.46 12.82
C LYS A 156 1.60 39.55 14.01
N ILE A 157 1.38 40.02 15.24
CA ILE A 157 1.54 39.20 16.46
C ILE A 157 0.53 38.05 16.46
N ALA A 158 -0.74 38.34 16.13
CA ALA A 158 -1.78 37.31 16.02
C ALA A 158 -1.45 36.27 14.93
N ALA A 159 -0.96 36.72 13.77
CA ALA A 159 -0.52 35.82 12.70
C ALA A 159 0.69 34.96 13.12
N LEU A 160 1.63 35.52 13.89
CA LEU A 160 2.76 34.77 14.43
C LEU A 160 2.32 33.68 15.41
N GLU A 161 1.38 33.96 16.30
CA GLU A 161 0.87 32.94 17.23
C GLU A 161 0.12 31.81 16.51
N ARG A 162 -0.67 32.14 15.47
CA ARG A 162 -1.28 31.13 14.59
C ARG A 162 -0.24 30.29 13.85
N LEU A 163 0.81 30.93 13.34
CA LEU A 163 1.91 30.21 12.68
C LEU A 163 2.61 29.27 13.67
N LYS A 164 2.95 29.74 14.87
CA LYS A 164 3.56 28.90 15.93
C LYS A 164 2.68 27.69 16.24
N GLN A 165 1.37 27.89 16.38
CA GLN A 165 0.44 26.79 16.63
C GLN A 165 0.41 25.80 15.45
N SER A 166 0.30 26.27 14.22
CA SER A 166 0.29 25.40 13.03
C SER A 166 1.57 24.56 12.89
N VAL A 167 2.73 25.09 13.30
CA VAL A 167 3.99 24.34 13.35
C VAL A 167 3.91 23.20 14.37
N ARG A 168 3.38 23.47 15.57
CA ARG A 168 3.19 22.43 16.60
C ARG A 168 2.24 21.34 16.13
N ASP A 169 1.12 21.73 15.52
CA ASP A 169 0.11 20.79 15.01
C ASP A 169 0.68 19.92 13.89
N MET A 170 1.43 20.51 12.95
CA MET A 170 2.12 19.78 11.88
C MET A 170 3.16 18.80 12.45
N LEU A 171 3.97 19.22 13.42
CA LEU A 171 4.95 18.34 14.07
C LEU A 171 4.26 17.17 14.77
N GLN A 172 3.19 17.43 15.51
CA GLN A 172 2.43 16.39 16.20
C GLN A 172 1.78 15.41 15.20
N ALA A 173 1.22 15.90 14.11
CA ALA A 173 0.65 15.08 13.05
C ALA A 173 1.72 14.17 12.41
N ARG A 174 2.91 14.71 12.10
CA ARG A 174 4.04 13.93 11.56
C ARG A 174 4.51 12.86 12.53
N GLN A 175 4.65 13.17 13.81
CA GLN A 175 5.08 12.20 14.83
C GLN A 175 4.07 11.04 14.97
N LYS A 176 2.78 11.37 15.08
CA LYS A 176 1.70 10.36 15.14
C LYS A 176 1.67 9.49 13.89
N TYR A 177 1.81 10.11 12.71
CA TYR A 177 1.85 9.38 11.43
C TYR A 177 3.06 8.47 11.33
N ASN A 178 4.26 8.93 11.68
CA ASN A 178 5.47 8.10 11.61
C ASN A 178 5.38 6.88 12.53
N ALA A 179 4.92 7.08 13.77
CA ALA A 179 4.69 5.97 14.71
C ALA A 179 3.65 4.97 14.16
N PHE A 180 2.55 5.47 13.59
CA PHE A 180 1.54 4.63 12.94
C PHE A 180 2.12 3.87 11.75
N LYS A 181 2.82 4.56 10.85
CA LYS A 181 3.41 4.01 9.63
C LYS A 181 4.35 2.87 9.94
N ILE A 182 5.27 3.05 10.88
CA ILE A 182 6.22 2.01 11.30
C ILE A 182 5.46 0.80 11.83
N LYS A 183 4.53 1.01 12.77
CA LYS A 183 3.72 -0.08 13.35
C LYS A 183 2.97 -0.86 12.26
N ARG A 184 2.39 -0.14 11.30
CA ARG A 184 1.57 -0.72 10.24
C ARG A 184 2.42 -1.46 9.20
N LEU A 185 3.58 -0.93 8.82
CA LEU A 185 4.53 -1.61 7.95
C LEU A 185 5.01 -2.92 8.56
N VAL A 186 5.43 -2.89 9.84
CA VAL A 186 5.86 -4.10 10.56
C VAL A 186 4.72 -5.12 10.58
N SER A 187 3.51 -4.71 11.01
CA SER A 187 2.37 -5.61 11.07
C SER A 187 1.97 -6.20 9.72
N GLY A 188 1.97 -5.39 8.65
CA GLY A 188 1.57 -5.81 7.31
C GLY A 188 2.54 -6.81 6.70
N TRP A 189 3.85 -6.54 6.81
CA TRP A 189 4.90 -7.42 6.31
C TRP A 189 5.07 -8.70 7.13
N THR A 190 5.00 -8.61 8.47
CA THR A 190 5.05 -9.81 9.33
C THR A 190 3.89 -10.74 9.01
N ARG A 191 2.65 -10.23 8.92
CA ARG A 191 1.49 -11.06 8.55
C ARG A 191 1.67 -11.72 7.19
N TYR A 192 2.10 -10.95 6.19
CA TYR A 192 2.28 -11.48 4.84
C TYR A 192 3.36 -12.57 4.81
N GLY A 193 4.52 -12.31 5.42
CA GLY A 193 5.62 -13.27 5.48
C GLY A 193 5.28 -14.55 6.25
N GLU A 194 4.59 -14.43 7.39
CA GLU A 194 4.11 -15.59 8.16
C GLU A 194 3.08 -16.41 7.39
N ALA A 195 2.11 -15.75 6.76
CA ALA A 195 1.10 -16.42 5.95
C ALA A 195 1.73 -17.16 4.75
N MET A 196 2.69 -16.53 4.07
CA MET A 196 3.45 -17.18 3.00
C MET A 196 4.21 -18.40 3.50
N LYS A 197 4.94 -18.27 4.61
CA LYS A 197 5.71 -19.39 5.17
C LYS A 197 4.81 -20.58 5.50
N VAL A 198 3.73 -20.33 6.24
CA VAL A 198 2.76 -21.38 6.63
C VAL A 198 2.14 -22.02 5.39
N ALA A 199 1.76 -21.23 4.39
CA ALA A 199 1.20 -21.74 3.16
C ALA A 199 2.20 -22.60 2.38
N CYS A 200 3.45 -22.17 2.23
CA CYS A 200 4.48 -22.95 1.53
C CYS A 200 4.76 -24.29 2.24
N GLU A 201 4.86 -24.29 3.57
CA GLU A 201 5.08 -25.51 4.36
C GLU A 201 3.88 -26.47 4.24
N ALA A 202 2.65 -25.95 4.32
CA ALA A 202 1.43 -26.73 4.16
C ALA A 202 1.26 -27.25 2.73
N GLU A 203 1.61 -26.44 1.73
CA GLU A 203 1.52 -26.80 0.31
C GLU A 203 2.50 -27.92 -0.04
N ALA A 204 3.76 -27.82 0.43
CA ALA A 204 4.75 -28.88 0.26
C ALA A 204 4.28 -30.21 0.87
N ALA A 205 3.82 -30.18 2.13
CA ALA A 205 3.31 -31.38 2.80
C ALA A 205 2.08 -31.97 2.09
N THR A 206 1.19 -31.12 1.55
CA THR A 206 0.00 -31.56 0.82
C THR A 206 0.37 -32.17 -0.53
N PHE A 207 1.35 -31.63 -1.25
CA PHE A 207 1.83 -32.21 -2.50
C PHE A 207 2.56 -33.55 -2.30
N ASP A 208 3.35 -33.68 -1.24
CA ASP A 208 3.97 -34.97 -0.89
C ASP A 208 2.90 -36.03 -0.56
N ALA A 209 1.87 -35.65 0.19
CA ALA A 209 0.73 -36.53 0.47
C ALA A 209 -0.03 -36.90 -0.81
N LEU A 210 -0.33 -35.92 -1.67
CA LEU A 210 -1.00 -36.14 -2.96
C LEU A 210 -0.22 -37.12 -3.83
N ARG A 211 1.11 -36.96 -3.94
CA ARG A 211 1.99 -37.85 -4.69
C ARG A 211 1.96 -39.28 -4.14
N SER A 212 1.95 -39.42 -2.81
CA SER A 212 1.84 -40.73 -2.15
C SER A 212 0.50 -41.41 -2.46
N GLU A 213 -0.61 -40.69 -2.38
CA GLU A 213 -1.95 -41.22 -2.70
C GLU A 213 -2.06 -41.65 -4.17
N ILE A 214 -1.50 -40.86 -5.11
CA ILE A 214 -1.45 -41.22 -6.54
C ILE A 214 -0.59 -42.47 -6.75
N SER A 215 0.55 -42.58 -6.07
CA SER A 215 1.43 -43.75 -6.18
C SER A 215 0.74 -45.02 -5.64
N GLN A 216 0.02 -44.91 -4.52
CA GLN A 216 -0.75 -46.02 -3.97
C GLN A 216 -1.90 -46.44 -4.89
N LEU A 217 -2.59 -45.49 -5.53
CA LEU A 217 -3.60 -45.78 -6.55
C LEU A 217 -3.04 -46.56 -7.73
N ARG A 218 -1.79 -46.28 -8.13
CA ARG A 218 -1.10 -46.98 -9.21
C ARG A 218 -0.65 -48.38 -8.80
N GLU A 219 -0.12 -48.55 -7.59
CA GLU A 219 0.40 -49.82 -7.07
C GLU A 219 -0.70 -50.82 -6.67
N SER A 220 -1.89 -50.33 -6.30
CA SER A 220 -3.04 -51.18 -5.90
C SER A 220 -3.69 -51.96 -7.05
N GLY A 221 -3.19 -51.84 -8.28
CA GLY A 221 -3.25 -52.90 -9.30
C GLY A 221 -4.65 -53.34 -9.74
N GLY A 222 -5.34 -52.47 -10.50
CA GLY A 222 -6.60 -52.72 -11.22
C GLY A 222 -6.85 -51.61 -12.25
N ALA A 223 -8.10 -51.39 -12.69
CA ALA A 223 -8.51 -50.27 -13.57
C ALA A 223 -8.02 -48.87 -13.07
N GLY A 224 -7.61 -48.77 -11.81
CA GLY A 224 -6.97 -47.60 -11.20
C GLY A 224 -5.64 -47.15 -11.83
N GLY A 225 -4.90 -48.00 -12.54
CA GLY A 225 -3.68 -47.59 -13.26
C GLY A 225 -3.98 -46.60 -14.40
N GLN A 226 -5.03 -46.87 -15.19
CA GLN A 226 -5.50 -45.95 -16.23
C GLN A 226 -6.11 -44.68 -15.63
N ALA A 227 -6.78 -44.79 -14.47
CA ALA A 227 -7.30 -43.63 -13.75
C ALA A 227 -6.16 -42.73 -13.22
N ALA A 228 -5.07 -43.31 -12.70
CA ALA A 228 -3.89 -42.56 -12.24
C ALA A 228 -3.21 -41.81 -13.40
N ASP A 229 -3.03 -42.48 -14.56
CA ASP A 229 -2.46 -41.84 -15.76
C ASP A 229 -3.36 -40.70 -16.29
N GLN A 230 -4.69 -40.87 -16.22
CA GLN A 230 -5.64 -39.80 -16.58
C GLN A 230 -5.63 -38.65 -15.58
N ILE A 231 -5.49 -38.94 -14.28
CA ILE A 231 -5.36 -37.93 -13.23
C ILE A 231 -4.09 -37.11 -13.44
N GLU A 232 -2.96 -37.74 -13.71
CA GLU A 232 -1.69 -37.06 -13.97
C GLU A 232 -1.77 -36.18 -15.23
N GLY A 233 -2.34 -36.70 -16.32
CA GLY A 233 -2.54 -35.91 -17.55
C GLY A 233 -3.47 -34.71 -17.37
N GLU A 234 -4.57 -34.84 -16.60
CA GLU A 234 -5.45 -33.70 -16.29
C GLU A 234 -4.82 -32.74 -15.28
N LEU A 235 -3.95 -33.21 -14.37
CA LEU A 235 -3.14 -32.35 -13.49
C LEU A 235 -2.14 -31.51 -14.28
N GLU A 236 -1.45 -32.12 -15.24
CA GLU A 236 -0.53 -31.41 -16.15
C GLU A 236 -1.26 -30.37 -16.97
N LYS A 237 -2.43 -30.73 -17.52
CA LYS A 237 -3.28 -29.81 -18.28
C LYS A 237 -3.82 -28.68 -17.40
N HIS A 238 -4.29 -28.98 -16.20
CA HIS A 238 -4.75 -27.97 -15.25
C HIS A 238 -3.62 -27.00 -14.88
N ASN A 239 -2.41 -27.49 -14.66
CA ASN A 239 -1.22 -26.65 -14.41
C ASN A 239 -0.83 -25.81 -15.63
N ALA A 240 -1.03 -26.30 -16.85
CA ALA A 240 -0.79 -25.54 -18.07
C ALA A 240 -1.86 -24.45 -18.32
N GLU A 241 -3.12 -24.74 -18.02
CA GLU A 241 -4.25 -23.82 -18.20
C GLU A 241 -4.38 -22.79 -17.07
N ASN A 242 -3.98 -23.17 -15.86
CA ASN A 242 -3.99 -22.33 -14.67
C ASN A 242 -2.59 -22.31 -14.07
N PRO A 243 -1.60 -21.74 -14.77
CA PRO A 243 -0.26 -21.64 -14.23
C PRO A 243 -0.32 -20.91 -12.88
N PRO A 244 0.51 -21.32 -11.90
CA PRO A 244 0.62 -20.58 -10.66
C PRO A 244 0.89 -19.11 -10.98
N PRO A 245 0.39 -18.15 -10.17
CA PRO A 245 0.58 -16.73 -10.42
C PRO A 245 2.05 -16.49 -10.73
N GLN A 246 2.36 -16.10 -11.99
CA GLN A 246 3.73 -15.82 -12.36
C GLN A 246 4.21 -14.75 -11.39
N ALA A 247 5.29 -15.04 -10.66
CA ALA A 247 6.04 -13.99 -10.01
C ALA A 247 6.33 -12.97 -11.10
N GLN A 248 5.84 -11.74 -10.94
CA GLN A 248 6.34 -10.63 -11.73
C GLN A 248 7.84 -10.52 -11.42
N THR A 249 8.64 -11.26 -12.18
CA THR A 249 10.07 -11.04 -12.32
C THR A 249 10.21 -9.84 -13.23
N GLY A 250 9.80 -8.69 -12.70
CA GLY A 250 10.03 -7.37 -13.26
C GLY A 250 11.13 -6.68 -12.47
N ALA A 251 12.25 -7.39 -12.27
CA ALA A 251 13.56 -6.75 -12.26
C ALA A 251 13.98 -6.62 -13.73
N GLU A 252 13.23 -5.85 -14.50
CA GLU A 252 13.77 -5.24 -15.70
C GLU A 252 14.31 -3.88 -15.28
N ASP A 253 15.60 -3.75 -15.53
CA ASP A 253 16.45 -2.59 -15.34
C ASP A 253 16.01 -1.48 -16.31
N ASP A 254 14.77 -1.00 -16.16
CA ASP A 254 14.33 0.19 -16.84
C ASP A 254 14.85 1.36 -16.03
N GLN A 255 15.88 2.01 -16.58
CA GLN A 255 16.30 3.34 -16.16
C GLN A 255 15.06 4.21 -16.05
N ILE A 256 14.60 4.44 -14.81
CA ILE A 256 13.68 5.51 -14.48
C ILE A 256 14.46 6.80 -14.74
N LYS A 257 14.55 7.21 -16.00
CA LYS A 257 14.76 8.59 -16.36
C LYS A 257 13.53 9.30 -15.82
N ALA A 258 13.69 9.86 -14.63
CA ALA A 258 12.79 10.88 -14.10
C ALA A 258 12.62 11.91 -15.21
N ASN A 259 11.49 11.86 -15.90
CA ASN A 259 11.10 12.91 -16.83
C ASN A 259 10.80 14.14 -15.98
N PRO A 260 11.60 15.22 -16.04
CA PRO A 260 11.48 16.34 -15.10
C PRO A 260 10.37 17.32 -15.50
N GLN A 261 9.39 16.90 -16.31
CA GLN A 261 8.40 17.78 -16.87
C GLN A 261 7.02 17.16 -16.81
N PHE A 262 6.43 17.24 -15.62
CA PHE A 262 4.98 17.21 -15.48
C PHE A 262 4.55 18.60 -15.02
N ASP A 263 4.37 19.47 -16.00
CA ASP A 263 3.70 20.75 -15.85
C ASP A 263 2.20 20.51 -15.63
N GLY A 264 1.67 21.08 -14.55
CA GLY A 264 0.29 21.52 -14.48
C GLY A 264 -0.75 20.49 -14.03
N PHE A 265 -1.29 20.72 -12.84
CA PHE A 265 -2.75 20.65 -12.67
C PHE A 265 -3.22 21.96 -12.03
N ASP A 266 -4.07 22.66 -12.78
CA ASP A 266 -5.12 23.53 -12.26
C ASP A 266 -6.05 22.76 -11.29
#